data_AF-I8QWQ3-F1
#
_entry.id   AF-I8QWQ3-F1
#
_cell.length_a   1.000
_cell.length_b   1.000
_cell.length_c   1.000
_cell.angle_alpha   90.00
_cell.angle_beta   90.00
_cell.angle_gamma   90.00
#
_symmetry.space_group_name_H-M   'P 1'
#
loop_
_entity.id
_entity.type
_entity.pdbx_description
1 polymer ?
#
loop_
_entity_poly.entity_id
_entity_poly.type
_entity_poly.pdbx_seq_one_letter_code
_entity_poly.pdbx_strand_id
1 'polypeptide(L)'
;MRRIVILGRGGAGKSTLARRLGEITAIPVIELDQLFWRPGPRPSLPQEWAQTEREAVRADAWIMDGDLGPYEVSVDRFAAADAIVVLDFSLPRCAWRALRRSRENLEFWRWTIGYRRRSLPQVMARISARGAAAELHVVRNPRELERFVALVAATAGRGTTSAS
;
A
#
# COMPACT_ATOMS: atom_id res chain seq x y z
N MET A 1 -10.51 5.47 -10.26
CA MET A 1 -9.42 5.14 -9.33
C MET A 1 -8.13 4.98 -10.11
N ARG A 2 -7.20 5.92 -9.96
CA ARG A 2 -5.88 5.92 -10.63
C ARG A 2 -4.71 6.05 -9.65
N ARG A 3 -4.97 6.58 -8.45
CA ARG A 3 -3.99 6.73 -7.37
C ARG A 3 -4.42 5.86 -6.20
N ILE A 4 -3.73 4.73 -6.01
CA ILE A 4 -4.11 3.70 -5.04
C ILE A 4 -2.98 3.49 -4.05
N VAL A 5 -3.30 3.53 -2.75
CA VAL A 5 -2.39 3.17 -1.67
C VAL A 5 -2.76 1.78 -1.16
N ILE A 6 -1.77 0.91 -0.96
CA ILE A 6 -1.96 -0.42 -0.38
C ILE A 6 -1.15 -0.53 0.91
N LEU A 7 -1.85 -0.82 2.00
CA LEU A 7 -1.32 -0.94 3.36
C LEU A 7 -1.62 -2.32 3.94
N GLY A 8 -0.91 -2.68 5.00
CA GLY A 8 -1.07 -3.97 5.66
C GLY A 8 0.23 -4.54 6.20
N ARG A 9 0.10 -5.47 7.16
CA ARG A 9 1.23 -6.13 7.82
C ARG A 9 2.12 -6.93 6.86
N GLY A 10 3.26 -7.37 7.37
CA GLY A 10 4.18 -8.27 6.68
C GLY A 10 3.48 -9.57 6.30
N GLY A 11 3.68 -10.04 5.07
CA GLY A 11 3.01 -11.25 4.56
C GLY A 11 1.52 -11.10 4.24
N ALA A 12 0.96 -9.88 4.28
CA ALA A 12 -0.43 -9.63 3.86
C ALA A 12 -0.67 -9.83 2.35
N GLY A 13 0.39 -9.74 1.53
CA GLY A 13 0.32 -9.88 0.08
C GLY A 13 0.12 -8.56 -0.67
N LYS A 14 0.58 -7.44 -0.07
CA LYS A 14 0.45 -6.11 -0.66
C LYS A 14 1.11 -6.01 -2.04
N SER A 15 2.34 -6.47 -2.20
CA SER A 15 3.09 -6.37 -3.47
C SER A 15 2.47 -7.27 -4.54
N THR A 16 1.90 -8.40 -4.13
CA THR A 16 1.10 -9.26 -5.01
C THR A 16 -0.15 -8.55 -5.50
N LEU A 17 -0.87 -7.86 -4.62
CA LEU A 17 -2.04 -7.06 -5.01
C LEU A 17 -1.62 -5.90 -5.92
N ALA A 18 -0.58 -5.16 -5.54
CA ALA A 18 -0.09 -4.00 -6.30
C ALA A 18 0.25 -4.37 -7.73
N ARG A 19 1.05 -5.43 -7.94
CA ARG A 19 1.37 -5.96 -9.26
C ARG A 19 0.13 -6.38 -10.04
N ARG A 20 -0.79 -7.10 -9.40
CA ARG A 20 -2.05 -7.54 -10.04
C ARG A 20 -2.91 -6.35 -10.49
N LEU A 21 -3.02 -5.31 -9.66
CA LEU A 21 -3.76 -4.10 -10.03
C LEU A 21 -3.03 -3.35 -11.15
N GLY A 22 -1.70 -3.26 -11.12
CA GLY A 22 -0.91 -2.66 -12.19
C GLY A 22 -1.12 -3.35 -13.53
N GLU A 23 -1.12 -4.70 -13.54
CA GLU A 23 -1.43 -5.50 -14.74
C GLU A 23 -2.86 -5.23 -15.27
N ILE A 24 -3.85 -5.13 -14.39
CA ILE A 24 -5.26 -4.89 -14.76
C ILE A 24 -5.50 -3.47 -15.27
N THR A 25 -4.81 -2.48 -14.70
CA THR A 25 -5.11 -1.05 -14.90
C THR A 25 -4.08 -0.33 -15.78
N ALA A 26 -2.96 -0.98 -16.10
CA ALA A 26 -1.76 -0.38 -16.70
C ALA A 26 -1.18 0.80 -15.88
N ILE A 27 -1.50 0.90 -14.58
CA ILE A 27 -0.98 1.94 -13.69
C ILE A 27 0.40 1.52 -13.16
N PRO A 28 1.40 2.43 -13.13
CA PRO A 28 2.72 2.12 -12.58
C PRO A 28 2.66 1.76 -11.09
N VAL A 29 3.38 0.71 -10.71
CA VAL A 29 3.49 0.22 -9.33
C VAL A 29 4.79 0.73 -8.71
N ILE A 30 4.68 1.29 -7.52
CA ILE A 30 5.79 1.82 -6.72
C ILE A 30 5.83 1.04 -5.41
N GLU A 31 6.84 0.21 -5.24
CA GLU A 31 7.10 -0.51 -3.98
C GLU A 31 7.93 0.39 -3.06
N LEU A 32 7.27 1.03 -2.09
CA LEU A 32 7.87 2.01 -1.19
C LEU A 32 8.97 1.39 -0.34
N ASP A 33 8.79 0.14 0.11
CA ASP A 33 9.83 -0.57 0.88
C ASP A 33 11.11 -0.72 0.04
N GLN A 34 11.02 -1.07 -1.26
CA GLN A 34 12.20 -1.18 -2.12
C GLN A 34 12.85 0.18 -2.40
N LEU A 35 12.03 1.23 -2.55
CA LEU A 35 12.50 2.58 -2.82
C LEU A 35 13.19 3.20 -1.59
N PHE A 36 12.67 2.92 -0.39
CA PHE A 36 13.23 3.39 0.88
C PHE A 36 14.52 2.63 1.25
N TRP A 37 14.51 1.31 1.10
CA TRP A 37 15.63 0.42 1.44
C TRP A 37 16.60 0.15 0.26
N ARG A 38 16.72 1.10 -0.68
CA ARG A 38 17.62 0.96 -1.85
C ARG A 38 19.01 0.46 -1.43
N PRO A 39 19.58 -0.55 -2.12
CA PRO A 39 20.92 -1.04 -1.82
C PRO A 39 21.94 0.08 -2.09
N GLY A 40 22.46 0.63 -1.00
CA GLY A 40 23.41 1.73 -0.95
C GLY A 40 23.82 1.99 0.51
N PRO A 41 24.93 2.69 0.77
CA PRO A 41 25.54 2.73 2.11
C PRO A 41 24.72 3.41 3.20
N ARG A 42 23.56 4.02 2.90
CA ARG A 42 22.66 4.64 3.88
C ARG A 42 21.20 4.53 3.45
N PRO A 43 20.25 4.38 4.40
CA PRO A 43 18.84 4.73 4.16
C PRO A 43 18.77 6.13 3.55
N SER A 44 17.85 6.35 2.60
CA SER A 44 17.65 7.68 2.02
C SER A 44 17.44 8.69 3.15
N LEU A 45 18.15 9.82 3.12
CA LEU A 45 17.99 10.83 4.18
C LEU A 45 16.51 11.23 4.23
N PRO A 46 15.92 11.47 5.42
CA PRO A 46 14.48 11.74 5.53
C PRO A 46 13.95 12.83 4.59
N GLN A 47 14.80 13.81 4.24
CA GLN A 47 14.48 14.87 3.28
C GLN A 47 14.46 14.38 1.81
N GLU A 48 15.40 13.54 1.40
CA GLU A 48 15.49 12.97 0.05
C GLU A 48 14.31 12.02 -0.22
N TRP A 49 13.94 11.22 0.79
CA TRP A 49 12.76 10.38 0.75
C TRP A 49 11.48 11.21 0.58
N ALA A 50 11.33 12.26 1.40
CA ALA A 50 10.15 13.11 1.34
C ALA A 50 10.01 13.86 -0.01
N GLN A 51 11.12 14.17 -0.68
CA GLN A 51 11.10 14.74 -2.03
C GLN A 51 10.68 13.69 -3.07
N THR A 52 11.30 12.51 -3.03
CA THR A 52 11.00 11.41 -3.96
C THR A 52 9.52 11.01 -3.87
N GLU A 53 9.00 10.90 -2.65
CA GLU A 53 7.58 10.61 -2.42
C GLU A 53 6.69 11.72 -2.98
N ARG A 54 7.03 13.00 -2.74
CA ARG A 54 6.28 14.14 -3.29
C ARG A 54 6.25 14.15 -4.82
N GLU A 55 7.37 13.83 -5.46
CA GLU A 55 7.45 13.72 -6.92
C GLU A 55 6.61 12.56 -7.45
N ALA A 56 6.66 11.39 -6.79
CA ALA A 56 5.84 10.25 -7.15
C ALA A 56 4.34 10.52 -6.98
N VAL A 57 3.95 11.23 -5.92
CA VAL A 57 2.56 11.59 -5.62
C VAL A 57 1.98 12.56 -6.66
N ARG A 58 2.81 13.40 -7.30
CA ARG A 58 2.39 14.36 -8.34
C ARG A 58 1.98 13.70 -9.65
N ALA A 59 2.34 12.44 -9.89
CA ALA A 59 1.94 11.74 -11.09
C ALA A 59 0.41 11.50 -11.13
N ASP A 60 -0.17 11.53 -12.34
CA ASP A 60 -1.62 11.37 -12.54
C ASP A 60 -2.13 9.95 -12.22
N ALA A 61 -1.24 8.97 -12.14
CA ALA A 61 -1.58 7.59 -11.82
C ALA A 61 -0.41 6.88 -11.14
N TRP A 62 -0.69 6.17 -10.05
CA TRP A 62 0.27 5.34 -9.33
C TRP A 62 -0.43 4.34 -8.40
N ILE A 63 0.21 3.19 -8.19
CA ILE A 63 -0.14 2.24 -7.13
C ILE A 63 1.04 2.17 -6.18
N MET A 64 0.89 2.68 -4.96
CA MET A 64 1.94 2.64 -3.94
C MET A 64 1.69 1.52 -2.94
N ASP A 65 2.61 0.56 -2.87
CA ASP A 65 2.65 -0.48 -1.86
C ASP A 65 3.74 -0.19 -0.83
N GLY A 66 3.34 -0.04 0.43
CA GLY A 66 4.26 -0.09 1.55
C GLY A 66 3.72 0.64 2.76
N ASP A 67 3.86 0.00 3.92
CA ASP A 67 3.53 0.59 5.21
C ASP A 67 4.84 0.86 5.93
N LEU A 68 5.39 2.06 5.74
CA LEU A 68 6.65 2.49 6.33
C LEU A 68 6.54 2.73 7.85
N GLY A 69 5.35 2.54 8.43
CA GLY A 69 5.09 2.67 9.86
C GLY A 69 5.57 4.01 10.42
N PRO A 70 6.53 4.02 11.37
CA PRO A 70 7.03 5.25 11.99
C PRO A 70 7.88 6.12 11.04
N TYR A 71 8.34 5.58 9.91
CA TYR A 71 9.13 6.29 8.90
C TYR A 71 8.25 6.88 7.79
N GLU A 72 6.93 6.81 7.93
CA GLU A 72 5.99 7.42 7.01
C GLU A 72 5.98 8.95 7.23
N VAL A 73 6.93 9.60 6.57
CA VAL A 73 7.29 11.02 6.78
C VAL A 73 6.44 11.97 5.93
N SER A 74 5.76 11.53 4.86
CA SER A 74 4.90 12.43 4.09
C SER A 74 3.47 11.93 4.02
N VAL A 75 2.59 12.79 4.51
CA VAL A 75 1.17 12.53 4.67
C VAL A 75 0.43 12.78 3.33
N ASP A 76 1.16 13.17 2.27
CA ASP A 76 0.61 13.68 1.00
C ASP A 76 0.00 12.59 0.11
N ARG A 77 0.52 11.35 0.15
CA ARG A 77 -0.07 10.27 -0.66
C ARG A 77 -1.49 9.91 -0.24
N PHE A 78 -1.81 9.96 1.06
CA PHE A 78 -3.17 9.64 1.52
C PHE A 78 -4.17 10.71 1.07
N ALA A 79 -3.75 11.97 1.01
CA ALA A 79 -4.58 13.07 0.52
C ALA A 79 -4.75 13.03 -1.01
N ALA A 80 -3.71 12.59 -1.73
CA ALA A 80 -3.73 12.49 -3.18
C ALA A 80 -4.31 11.15 -3.70
N ALA A 81 -4.53 10.16 -2.83
CA ALA A 81 -5.09 8.88 -3.23
C ALA A 81 -6.57 9.01 -3.59
N ASP A 82 -7.00 8.30 -4.62
CA ASP A 82 -8.43 8.09 -4.88
C ASP A 82 -8.95 6.93 -4.01
N ALA A 83 -8.09 5.95 -3.70
CA ALA A 83 -8.43 4.79 -2.87
C ALA A 83 -7.27 4.38 -1.97
N ILE A 84 -7.60 4.00 -0.73
CA ILE A 84 -6.67 3.42 0.26
C ILE A 84 -7.17 2.03 0.62
N VAL A 85 -6.33 1.02 0.44
CA VAL A 85 -6.66 -0.38 0.67
C VAL A 85 -5.84 -0.89 1.85
N VAL A 86 -6.51 -1.35 2.91
CA VAL A 86 -5.87 -1.92 4.09
C VAL A 86 -6.09 -3.42 4.11
N LEU A 87 -5.04 -4.21 3.94
CA LEU A 87 -5.06 -5.67 4.05
C LEU A 87 -4.92 -6.09 5.53
N ASP A 88 -6.05 -6.24 6.23
CA ASP A 88 -6.13 -6.68 7.64
C ASP A 88 -6.43 -8.19 7.75
N PHE A 89 -5.60 -9.00 7.08
CA PHE A 89 -5.61 -10.45 7.24
C PHE A 89 -5.15 -10.88 8.63
N SER A 90 -5.57 -12.09 9.04
CA SER A 90 -5.18 -12.67 10.32
C SER A 90 -3.67 -12.92 10.43
N LEU A 91 -3.11 -12.71 11.63
CA LEU A 91 -1.68 -12.92 11.90
C LEU A 91 -1.21 -14.33 11.51
N PRO A 92 -1.91 -15.43 11.83
CA PRO A 92 -1.45 -16.78 11.47
C PRO A 92 -1.29 -16.95 9.95
N ARG A 93 -2.22 -16.40 9.15
CA ARG A 93 -2.16 -16.45 7.70
C ARG A 93 -0.95 -15.68 7.17
N CYS A 94 -0.76 -14.45 7.65
CA CYS A 94 0.36 -13.60 7.24
C CYS A 94 1.71 -14.21 7.66
N ALA A 95 1.80 -14.75 8.87
CA ALA A 95 2.98 -15.41 9.39
C ALA A 95 3.33 -16.65 8.55
N TRP A 96 2.36 -17.52 8.27
CA TRP A 96 2.57 -18.69 7.43
C TRP A 96 3.06 -18.32 6.02
N ARG A 97 2.48 -17.28 5.41
CA ARG A 97 2.93 -16.77 4.10
C ARG A 97 4.36 -16.24 4.14
N ALA A 98 4.72 -15.49 5.18
CA ALA A 98 6.06 -14.94 5.34
C ALA A 98 7.09 -16.06 5.52
N LEU A 99 6.82 -17.03 6.39
CA LEU A 99 7.69 -18.19 6.64
C LEU A 99 7.94 -19.03 5.38
N ARG A 100 6.95 -19.15 4.48
CA ARG A 100 7.11 -19.88 3.22
C ARG A 100 7.94 -19.15 2.18
N ARG A 101 8.11 -17.83 2.29
CA ARG A 101 8.81 -17.02 1.29
C ARG A 101 10.29 -16.88 1.62
N SER A 102 10.61 -16.54 2.86
CA SER A 102 11.96 -16.15 3.26
C SER A 102 12.14 -16.24 4.77
N ARG A 103 13.41 -16.37 5.21
CA ARG A 103 13.77 -16.22 6.63
C ARG A 103 13.80 -14.73 6.97
N GLU A 104 12.71 -14.25 7.54
CA GLU A 104 12.58 -12.85 7.99
C GLU A 104 13.24 -12.63 9.37
N ASN A 105 13.73 -11.42 9.61
CA ASN A 105 14.42 -11.05 10.85
C ASN A 105 13.45 -10.79 12.03
N LEU A 106 13.99 -10.63 13.24
CA LEU A 106 13.19 -10.40 14.45
C LEU A 106 12.40 -9.08 14.39
N GLU A 107 12.95 -8.06 13.73
CA GLU A 107 12.30 -6.76 13.58
C GLU A 107 11.01 -6.87 12.76
N PHE A 108 11.08 -7.56 11.61
CA PHE A 108 9.92 -7.87 10.78
C PHE A 108 8.83 -8.59 11.57
N TRP A 109 9.20 -9.60 12.38
CA TRP A 109 8.25 -10.35 13.19
C TRP A 109 7.63 -9.49 14.28
N ARG A 110 8.43 -8.69 14.97
CA ARG A 110 7.96 -7.77 16.01
C ARG A 110 6.96 -6.75 15.45
N TRP A 111 7.21 -6.24 14.25
CA TRP A 111 6.28 -5.37 13.55
C TRP A 111 5.01 -6.11 13.10
N THR A 112 5.15 -7.26 12.43
CA THR A 112 4.03 -8.06 11.91
C THR A 112 3.06 -8.52 13.00
N ILE A 113 3.58 -8.93 14.16
CA ILE A 113 2.79 -9.31 15.34
C ILE A 113 2.10 -8.08 15.95
N GLY A 114 2.85 -6.98 16.10
CA GLY A 114 2.36 -5.75 16.71
C GLY A 114 1.42 -4.92 15.83
N TYR A 115 1.38 -5.17 14.52
CA TYR A 115 0.75 -4.31 13.52
C TYR A 115 -0.66 -3.87 13.91
N ARG A 116 -1.55 -4.82 14.21
CA ARG A 116 -2.96 -4.54 14.52
C ARG A 116 -3.14 -3.69 15.79
N ARG A 117 -2.24 -3.82 16.76
CA ARG A 117 -2.33 -3.11 18.04
C ARG A 117 -1.60 -1.77 18.02
N ARG A 118 -0.51 -1.66 17.27
CA ARG A 118 0.39 -0.49 17.29
C ARG A 118 0.25 0.38 16.03
N SER A 119 0.36 -0.22 14.85
CA SER A 119 0.48 0.53 13.59
C SER A 119 -0.89 0.82 12.96
N LEU A 120 -1.78 -0.16 12.91
CA LEU A 120 -3.08 -0.01 12.27
C LEU A 120 -3.92 1.14 12.86
N PRO A 121 -4.03 1.33 14.20
CA PRO A 121 -4.76 2.48 14.74
C PRO A 121 -4.19 3.83 14.30
N GLN A 122 -2.86 3.94 14.21
CA GLN A 122 -2.18 5.16 13.76
C GLN A 122 -2.39 5.41 12.26
N VAL A 123 -2.37 4.35 11.44
CA VAL A 123 -2.75 4.42 10.02
C VAL A 123 -4.18 4.93 9.88
N MET A 124 -5.13 4.30 10.57
CA MET A 124 -6.55 4.67 10.47
C MET A 124 -6.79 6.10 10.95
N ALA A 125 -6.15 6.53 12.06
CA ALA A 125 -6.24 7.91 12.53
C ALA A 125 -5.71 8.92 11.51
N ARG A 126 -4.59 8.61 10.83
CA ARG A 126 -4.02 9.46 9.78
C ARG A 126 -4.92 9.56 8.56
N ILE A 127 -5.54 8.45 8.15
CA ILE A 127 -6.53 8.43 7.06
C ILE A 127 -7.73 9.31 7.43
N SER A 128 -8.28 9.14 8.64
CA SER A 128 -9.43 9.93 9.11
C SER A 128 -9.13 11.42 9.25
N ALA A 129 -7.93 11.80 9.68
CA ALA A 129 -7.55 13.20 9.92
C ALA A 129 -7.41 14.04 8.64
N ARG A 130 -7.21 13.41 7.47
CA ARG A 130 -6.96 14.11 6.20
C ARG A 130 -8.23 14.45 5.39
N GLY A 131 -9.41 14.01 5.84
CA GLY A 131 -10.68 14.26 5.15
C GLY A 131 -10.95 13.29 4.01
N ALA A 132 -12.23 13.12 3.67
CA ALA A 132 -12.82 12.00 2.90
C ALA A 132 -12.51 11.98 1.38
N ALA A 133 -11.35 12.47 0.93
CA ALA A 133 -11.01 12.48 -0.50
C ALA A 133 -10.79 11.07 -1.07
N ALA A 134 -10.25 10.15 -0.27
CA ALA A 134 -9.95 8.79 -0.69
C ALA A 134 -10.97 7.76 -0.18
N GLU A 135 -11.38 6.83 -1.04
CA GLU A 135 -12.21 5.69 -0.64
C GLU A 135 -11.39 4.69 0.18
N LEU A 136 -11.80 4.40 1.42
CA LEU A 136 -11.13 3.44 2.30
C LEU A 136 -11.74 2.04 2.15
N HIS A 137 -10.92 1.08 1.72
CA HIS A 137 -11.28 -0.35 1.63
C HIS A 137 -10.49 -1.19 2.63
N VAL A 138 -11.15 -1.70 3.67
CA VAL A 138 -10.53 -2.64 4.62
C VAL A 138 -10.84 -4.08 4.23
N VAL A 139 -9.82 -4.81 3.78
CA VAL A 139 -9.93 -6.18 3.28
C VAL A 139 -9.42 -7.17 4.32
N ARG A 140 -10.29 -8.05 4.79
CA ARG A 140 -10.01 -9.00 5.89
C ARG A 140 -9.96 -10.45 5.44
N ASN A 141 -10.52 -10.77 4.27
CA ASN A 141 -10.55 -12.13 3.73
C ASN A 141 -10.40 -12.15 2.18
N PRO A 142 -10.07 -13.31 1.58
CA PRO A 142 -9.86 -13.40 0.13
C PRO A 142 -11.06 -13.00 -0.70
N ARG A 143 -12.28 -13.24 -0.22
CA ARG A 143 -13.49 -12.88 -0.98
C ARG A 143 -13.62 -11.37 -1.11
N GLU A 144 -13.35 -10.64 -0.03
CA GLU A 144 -13.28 -9.17 -0.06
C GLU A 144 -12.16 -8.66 -0.97
N LEU A 145 -11.00 -9.35 -0.99
CA LEU A 145 -9.90 -9.00 -1.89
C LEU A 145 -10.34 -9.13 -3.36
N GLU A 146 -10.97 -10.26 -3.73
CA GLU A 146 -11.45 -10.48 -5.09
C GLU A 146 -12.54 -9.48 -5.49
N ARG A 147 -13.45 -9.13 -4.57
CA ARG A 147 -14.44 -8.07 -4.83
C ARG A 147 -13.79 -6.73 -5.11
N PHE A 148 -12.77 -6.37 -4.32
CA PHE A 148 -12.02 -5.13 -4.53
C PHE A 148 -11.30 -5.13 -5.89
N VAL A 149 -10.65 -6.24 -6.26
CA VAL A 149 -10.00 -6.35 -7.58
C VAL A 149 -11.02 -6.22 -8.71
N ALA A 150 -12.18 -6.87 -8.59
CA ALA A 150 -13.25 -6.76 -9.58
C ALA A 150 -13.80 -5.33 -9.70
N LEU A 151 -13.93 -4.61 -8.59
CA LEU A 151 -14.31 -3.19 -8.57
C LEU A 151 -13.31 -2.35 -9.37
N VAL A 152 -12.01 -2.51 -9.10
CA VAL A 152 -10.94 -1.78 -9.81
C VAL A 152 -10.97 -2.09 -11.31
N ALA A 153 -11.08 -3.37 -11.68
CA ALA A 153 -11.16 -3.79 -13.09
C ALA A 153 -12.36 -3.15 -13.81
N ALA A 154 -13.54 -3.13 -13.18
CA ALA A 154 -14.74 -2.51 -13.73
C ALA A 154 -14.60 -0.98 -13.88
N THR A 155 -13.86 -0.31 -12.98
CA THR A 155 -13.59 1.13 -13.13
C THR A 155 -12.55 1.43 -14.22
N ALA A 156 -11.56 0.56 -14.43
CA ALA A 156 -10.57 0.72 -15.48
C ALA A 156 -11.19 0.59 -16.88
N GLY A 157 -12.08 -0.39 -17.08
CA GLY A 157 -12.76 -0.61 -18.35
C GLY A 157 -13.74 0.49 -18.78
N ARG A 158 -14.18 1.36 -17.85
CA ARG A 158 -15.08 2.49 -18.15
C ARG A 158 -14.34 3.75 -18.62
N GLY A 159 -13.04 3.85 -18.36
CA GLY A 159 -12.23 5.01 -18.78
C GLY A 159 -11.81 4.99 -20.24
N THR A 160 -11.85 3.83 -20.91
CA THR A 160 -11.42 3.66 -22.30
C THR A 160 -12.52 3.93 -23.34
N THR A 161 -13.79 4.00 -22.94
CA THR A 161 -14.93 4.12 -23.87
C THR A 161 -15.35 5.56 -24.19
N SER A 162 -14.70 6.58 -23.62
CA SER A 162 -15.06 8.00 -23.81
C SER A 162 -14.11 8.79 -24.74
N ALA A 163 -13.22 8.11 -25.46
CA ALA A 163 -12.37 8.72 -26.48
C ALA A 163 -12.70 8.09 -27.84
N SER A 164 -13.77 8.57 -28.48
CA SER A 164 -14.10 8.33 -29.89
C SER A 164 -14.88 9.53 -30.42
#